data_AF-A0A226DB36-F1
#
_entry.id   AF-A0A226DB36-F1
#
_cell.length_a   1.000
_cell.length_b   1.000
_cell.length_c   1.000
_cell.angle_alpha   90.00
_cell.angle_beta   90.00
_cell.angle_gamma   90.00
#
_symmetry.space_group_name_H-M   'P 1'
#
loop_
_entity.id
_entity.type
_entity.pdbx_description
1 polymer ?
#
loop_
_entity_poly.entity_id
_entity_poly.type
_entity_poly.pdbx_seq_one_letter_code
_entity_poly.pdbx_strand_id
1 'polypeptide(L)'
;MPSTSTYLFSVASSISIILLSTIQSLSCQQQVQFLTFWDGSTCTGDPFANTSIDAINIPIVAESTTISYQVNGLWKVFQCHNMSNCDDAPYIIHGTNDSCDSKPIGTHKTWMHVMRYGDMNQMEEKITFFERGSFEGEVFSVNSSEIFNDTGRQVGSYFFTGPNSWGHKSSENDVNGECLNATEEVIQRGWGFTYSLAADVQVGWVRYGCNDCEPTTTTTTTTPTTTNIRTTITTPTRTTTPTTTTTPTTPTTTTTPTTTNIRTTTTTTTTTTVPTTHITPSTVTMQNETTPSHSTAMTIPPTSTLSSTTVRTSTLVQNTTTAAPTETTASCSFTRRLDIAPLFILLLGIIRF
;
A
#
# COMPACT_ATOMS: atom_id res chain seq x y z
N MET A 1 -19.75 34.39 52.21
CA MET A 1 -20.27 33.12 51.66
C MET A 1 -20.08 33.17 50.15
N PRO A 2 -19.11 32.45 49.57
CA PRO A 2 -18.94 32.41 48.13
C PRO A 2 -20.14 31.69 47.49
N SER A 3 -20.68 32.27 46.43
CA SER A 3 -21.87 31.76 45.75
C SER A 3 -21.59 30.40 45.11
N THR A 4 -22.44 29.41 45.36
CA THR A 4 -22.40 28.06 44.76
C THR A 4 -22.30 28.07 43.23
N SER A 5 -22.72 29.16 42.58
CA SER A 5 -22.61 29.33 41.13
C SER A 5 -21.18 29.36 40.59
N THR A 6 -20.19 29.79 41.39
CA THR A 6 -18.80 29.93 40.91
C THR A 6 -18.07 28.59 40.82
N TYR A 7 -18.51 27.59 41.60
CA TYR A 7 -17.91 26.25 41.61
C TYR A 7 -18.31 25.42 40.38
N LEU A 8 -19.55 25.55 39.88
CA LEU A 8 -20.02 24.77 38.73
C LEU A 8 -19.32 25.17 37.42
N PHE A 9 -19.04 26.45 37.21
CA PHE A 9 -18.28 26.92 36.04
C PHE A 9 -16.82 26.43 36.05
N SER A 10 -16.21 26.32 37.23
CA SER A 10 -14.82 25.85 37.35
C SER A 10 -14.69 24.36 37.02
N VAL A 11 -15.63 23.52 37.48
CA VAL A 11 -15.60 22.07 37.19
C VAL A 11 -15.89 21.78 35.71
N ALA A 12 -16.86 22.46 35.10
CA ALA A 12 -17.17 22.29 33.68
C ALA A 12 -16.01 22.72 32.77
N SER A 13 -15.31 23.82 33.12
CA SER A 13 -14.13 24.26 32.36
C SER A 13 -12.96 23.27 32.48
N SER A 14 -12.79 22.63 33.64
CA SER A 14 -11.73 21.65 33.88
C SER A 14 -11.95 20.37 33.06
N ILE A 15 -13.18 19.87 32.98
CA ILE A 15 -13.54 18.68 32.20
C ILE A 15 -13.34 18.94 30.71
N SER A 16 -13.72 20.12 30.20
CA SER A 16 -13.50 20.48 28.79
C SER A 16 -12.02 20.60 28.42
N ILE A 17 -11.17 21.10 29.32
CA ILE A 17 -9.72 21.18 29.09
C ILE A 17 -9.08 19.78 29.11
N ILE A 18 -9.53 18.88 29.99
CA ILE A 18 -9.07 17.48 30.01
C ILE A 18 -9.53 16.75 28.73
N LEU A 19 -10.77 16.96 28.28
CA LEU A 19 -11.28 16.34 27.05
C LEU A 19 -10.54 16.87 25.80
N LEU A 20 -10.30 18.18 25.71
CA LEU A 20 -9.54 18.78 24.60
C LEU A 20 -8.05 18.40 24.63
N SER A 21 -7.44 18.21 25.80
CA SER A 21 -6.04 17.75 25.92
C SER A 21 -5.88 16.25 25.67
N THR A 22 -6.93 15.43 25.84
CA THR A 22 -6.93 14.05 25.32
C THR A 22 -7.13 13.96 23.80
N ILE A 23 -7.61 15.03 23.16
CA ILE A 23 -7.69 15.15 21.70
C ILE A 23 -6.40 15.80 21.13
N GLN A 24 -5.55 16.37 21.98
CA GLN A 24 -4.24 16.86 21.57
C GLN A 24 -3.35 15.68 21.18
N SER A 25 -3.26 15.48 19.87
CA SER A 25 -2.08 14.93 19.21
C SER A 25 -1.62 13.57 19.73
N LEU A 26 -2.44 12.53 19.56
CA LEU A 26 -1.86 11.24 19.16
C LEU A 26 -1.26 11.42 17.75
N SER A 27 -0.12 12.10 17.74
CA SER A 27 0.96 12.14 16.77
C SER A 27 0.63 11.64 15.36
N CYS A 28 0.18 12.55 14.48
CA CYS A 28 0.31 12.37 13.03
C CYS A 28 1.77 12.07 12.60
N GLN A 29 2.76 12.34 13.45
CA GLN A 29 4.16 11.99 13.20
C GLN A 29 4.45 10.48 13.12
N GLN A 30 3.60 9.61 13.70
CA GLN A 30 3.81 8.15 13.60
C GLN A 30 3.36 7.57 12.26
N GLN A 31 2.68 8.34 11.41
CA GLN A 31 2.17 7.85 10.12
C GLN A 31 3.23 7.87 9.03
N VAL A 32 4.30 8.65 9.20
CA VAL A 32 5.32 8.84 8.16
C VAL A 32 6.14 7.57 7.99
N GLN A 33 6.17 7.02 6.77
CA GLN A 33 7.03 5.90 6.44
C GLN A 33 8.51 6.29 6.51
N PHE A 34 9.31 5.42 7.12
CA PHE A 34 10.76 5.56 7.15
C PHE A 34 11.45 4.22 7.29
N LEU A 35 12.74 4.23 6.98
CA LEU A 35 13.64 3.11 7.11
C LEU A 35 14.99 3.60 7.60
N THR A 36 15.44 3.07 8.74
CA THR A 36 16.71 3.46 9.36
C THR A 36 17.59 2.23 9.54
N PHE A 37 18.90 2.38 9.33
CA PHE A 37 19.88 1.30 9.39
C PHE A 37 21.02 1.59 10.37
N TRP A 38 21.49 0.54 11.05
CA TRP A 38 22.60 0.54 12.01
C TRP A 38 23.59 -0.59 11.70
N ASP A 39 24.85 -0.36 12.04
CA ASP A 39 25.95 -1.34 11.94
C ASP A 39 26.02 -2.27 13.17
N GLY A 40 25.28 -1.94 14.25
CA GLY A 40 25.14 -2.76 15.45
C GLY A 40 23.89 -3.65 15.41
N SER A 41 23.79 -4.61 16.32
CA SER A 41 22.67 -5.58 16.42
C SER A 41 21.42 -5.08 17.13
N THR A 42 21.44 -3.88 17.72
CA THR A 42 20.42 -3.42 18.68
C THR A 42 19.71 -2.12 18.27
N CYS A 43 19.95 -1.60 17.06
CA CYS A 43 19.43 -0.30 16.61
C CYS A 43 19.71 0.83 17.61
N THR A 44 20.86 0.75 18.30
CA THR A 44 21.31 1.74 19.28
C THR A 44 22.46 2.56 18.72
N GLY A 45 22.54 3.82 19.14
CA GLY A 45 23.56 4.75 18.66
C GLY A 45 23.18 5.42 17.36
N ASP A 46 24.15 6.05 16.72
CA ASP A 46 23.91 6.81 15.48
C ASP A 46 23.65 5.86 14.31
N PRO A 47 22.52 6.00 13.60
CA PRO A 47 22.29 5.24 12.39
C PRO A 47 23.25 5.68 11.28
N PHE A 48 23.76 4.74 10.49
CA PHE A 48 24.60 5.10 9.34
C PHE A 48 23.78 5.56 8.13
N ALA A 49 22.47 5.24 8.11
CA ALA A 49 21.56 5.67 7.06
C ALA A 49 20.11 5.78 7.59
N ASN A 50 19.38 6.77 7.07
CA ASN A 50 17.95 6.94 7.29
C ASN A 50 17.31 7.52 6.03
N THR A 51 16.15 7.01 5.63
CA THR A 51 15.38 7.54 4.50
C THR A 51 13.88 7.43 4.74
N SER A 52 13.13 8.37 4.18
CA SER A 52 11.68 8.34 4.08
C SER A 52 11.20 8.21 2.63
N ILE A 53 12.12 8.15 1.66
CA ILE A 53 11.87 8.02 0.22
C ILE A 53 12.70 6.89 -0.39
N ASP A 54 12.44 6.56 -1.65
CA ASP A 54 13.27 5.65 -2.43
C ASP A 54 14.72 6.15 -2.49
N ALA A 55 15.69 5.24 -2.35
CA ALA A 55 17.10 5.57 -2.42
C ALA A 55 17.89 4.43 -3.09
N ILE A 56 18.86 4.79 -3.94
CA ILE A 56 19.65 3.83 -4.74
C ILE A 56 21.15 3.87 -4.38
N ASN A 57 21.52 4.48 -3.28
CA ASN A 57 22.92 4.79 -2.98
C ASN A 57 23.21 4.82 -1.47
N ILE A 58 22.66 3.85 -0.73
CA ILE A 58 22.98 3.71 0.69
C ILE A 58 24.24 2.86 0.82
N PRO A 59 25.40 3.43 1.23
CA PRO A 59 26.61 2.64 1.41
C PRO A 59 26.46 1.71 2.62
N ILE A 60 26.87 0.46 2.47
CA ILE A 60 27.02 -0.48 3.59
C ILE A 60 28.39 -0.23 4.23
N VAL A 61 28.44 -0.22 5.56
CA VAL A 61 29.70 -0.06 6.30
C VAL A 61 30.64 -1.23 5.94
N ALA A 62 31.93 -0.91 5.73
CA ALA A 62 32.91 -1.91 5.35
C ALA A 62 33.05 -2.98 6.44
N GLU A 63 33.22 -4.23 6.05
CA GLU A 63 33.41 -5.39 6.94
C GLU A 63 32.17 -5.79 7.76
N SER A 64 31.05 -5.08 7.63
CA SER A 64 29.78 -5.49 8.23
C SER A 64 29.30 -6.80 7.61
N THR A 65 28.93 -7.75 8.47
CA THR A 65 28.35 -9.04 8.05
C THR A 65 26.83 -9.07 8.26
N THR A 66 26.30 -8.12 9.02
CA THR A 66 24.88 -7.96 9.35
C THR A 66 24.56 -6.48 9.39
N ILE A 67 23.36 -6.10 8.93
CA ILE A 67 22.75 -4.80 9.22
C ILE A 67 21.61 -5.01 10.19
N SER A 68 21.39 -4.04 11.08
CA SER A 68 20.10 -3.92 11.77
C SER A 68 19.32 -2.75 11.24
N TYR A 69 18.00 -2.85 11.31
CA TYR A 69 17.10 -1.84 10.80
C TYR A 69 15.86 -1.74 11.67
N GLN A 70 15.27 -0.55 11.61
CA GLN A 70 13.98 -0.23 12.16
C GLN A 70 13.17 0.42 11.03
N VAL A 71 11.93 0.00 10.90
CA VAL A 71 11.10 0.34 9.76
C VAL A 71 9.71 0.73 10.23
N ASN A 72 9.17 1.79 9.60
CA ASN A 72 7.77 2.13 9.63
C ASN A 72 7.26 2.13 8.20
N GLY A 73 6.31 1.26 7.89
CA GLY A 73 5.79 1.08 6.53
C GLY A 73 6.26 -0.19 5.85
N LEU A 74 6.14 -0.24 4.52
CA LEU A 74 6.42 -1.42 3.69
C LEU A 74 7.49 -1.08 2.66
N TRP A 75 8.61 -1.80 2.69
CA TRP A 75 9.78 -1.48 1.89
C TRP A 75 10.35 -2.71 1.20
N LYS A 76 10.90 -2.50 0.01
CA LYS A 76 11.74 -3.48 -0.70
C LYS A 76 13.19 -3.06 -0.59
N VAL A 77 14.06 -4.00 -0.22
CA VAL A 77 15.49 -3.75 -0.09
C VAL A 77 16.27 -4.68 -1.00
N PHE A 78 17.17 -4.10 -1.77
CA PHE A 78 18.14 -4.79 -2.62
C PHE A 78 19.52 -4.63 -1.97
N GLN A 79 20.26 -5.74 -1.84
CA GLN A 79 21.68 -5.69 -1.51
C GLN A 79 22.49 -5.80 -2.79
N CYS A 80 23.34 -4.81 -3.03
CA CYS A 80 23.99 -4.58 -4.30
C CYS A 80 25.52 -4.68 -4.15
N HIS A 81 26.17 -5.33 -5.11
CA HIS A 81 27.63 -5.42 -5.15
C HIS A 81 28.24 -4.04 -5.40
N ASN A 82 27.61 -3.27 -6.27
CA ASN A 82 27.89 -1.87 -6.56
C ASN A 82 26.57 -1.13 -6.87
N MET A 83 26.61 0.18 -7.10
CA MET A 83 25.43 1.03 -7.33
C MET A 83 24.55 0.63 -8.54
N SER A 84 25.02 -0.25 -9.43
CA SER A 84 24.26 -0.68 -10.61
C SER A 84 24.00 -2.19 -10.66
N ASN A 85 24.64 -2.98 -9.81
CA ASN A 85 24.53 -4.43 -9.78
C ASN A 85 23.88 -4.88 -8.47
N CYS A 86 22.64 -5.33 -8.58
CA CYS A 86 21.84 -5.91 -7.49
C CYS A 86 21.40 -7.32 -7.89
N ASP A 87 22.35 -8.23 -8.07
CA ASP A 87 22.08 -9.60 -8.54
C ASP A 87 21.36 -10.48 -7.50
N ASP A 88 21.34 -10.07 -6.22
CA ASP A 88 20.64 -10.82 -5.18
C ASP A 88 19.13 -10.56 -5.23
N ALA A 89 18.36 -11.57 -4.85
CA ALA A 89 16.92 -11.41 -4.70
C ALA A 89 16.62 -10.32 -3.64
N PRO A 90 15.74 -9.34 -3.95
CA PRO A 90 15.32 -8.37 -2.96
C PRO A 90 14.54 -9.07 -1.84
N TYR A 91 14.51 -8.43 -0.69
CA TYR A 91 13.65 -8.85 0.41
C TYR A 91 12.71 -7.73 0.81
N ILE A 92 11.53 -8.13 1.28
CA ILE A 92 10.51 -7.22 1.78
C ILE A 92 10.69 -7.09 3.28
N ILE A 93 10.79 -5.84 3.74
CA ILE A 93 10.76 -5.50 5.16
C ILE A 93 9.54 -4.65 5.44
N HIS A 94 9.04 -4.79 6.65
CA HIS A 94 7.84 -4.12 7.06
C HIS A 94 7.83 -4.00 8.58
N GLY A 95 7.12 -3.01 9.12
CA GLY A 95 7.02 -2.84 10.55
C GLY A 95 6.41 -1.50 10.94
N THR A 96 6.28 -1.28 12.24
CA THR A 96 5.62 -0.10 12.82
C THR A 96 6.48 0.61 13.84
N ASN A 97 7.80 0.62 13.60
CA ASN A 97 8.79 1.25 14.45
C ASN A 97 8.86 0.68 15.89
N ASP A 98 8.45 -0.57 16.07
CA ASP A 98 8.35 -1.23 17.37
C ASP A 98 9.42 -2.30 17.59
N SER A 99 10.01 -2.82 16.51
CA SER A 99 11.10 -3.79 16.55
C SER A 99 12.39 -3.24 15.94
N CYS A 100 13.51 -3.78 16.44
CA CYS A 100 14.80 -3.72 15.76
C CYS A 100 15.07 -5.11 15.19
N ASP A 101 15.15 -5.22 13.87
CA ASP A 101 15.38 -6.47 13.17
C ASP A 101 16.75 -6.45 12.51
N SER A 102 17.29 -7.63 12.18
CA SER A 102 18.59 -7.75 11.51
C SER A 102 18.53 -8.62 10.26
N LYS A 103 19.41 -8.32 9.31
CA LYS A 103 19.59 -9.11 8.09
C LYS A 103 21.08 -9.33 7.80
N PRO A 104 21.48 -10.56 7.45
CA PRO A 104 22.84 -10.80 6.98
C PRO A 104 23.08 -10.03 5.69
N ILE A 105 24.31 -9.54 5.54
CA ILE A 105 24.79 -8.93 4.30
C ILE A 105 25.38 -10.04 3.43
N GLY A 106 24.98 -10.09 2.16
CA GLY A 106 25.54 -11.00 1.17
C GLY A 106 27.04 -10.75 0.95
N THR A 107 27.76 -11.78 0.50
CA THR A 107 29.19 -11.66 0.23
C THR A 107 29.44 -10.57 -0.82
N HIS A 108 30.38 -9.67 -0.55
CA HIS A 108 30.77 -8.55 -1.43
C HIS A 108 29.67 -7.52 -1.70
N LYS A 109 28.62 -7.42 -0.88
CA LYS A 109 27.63 -6.35 -1.01
C LYS A 109 28.14 -5.10 -0.30
N THR A 110 28.14 -3.98 -1.02
CA THR A 110 28.67 -2.70 -0.52
C THR A 110 27.66 -1.57 -0.60
N TRP A 111 26.50 -1.82 -1.22
CA TRP A 111 25.43 -0.84 -1.39
C TRP A 111 24.06 -1.47 -1.11
N MET A 112 23.11 -0.63 -0.70
CA MET A 112 21.69 -0.99 -0.64
C MET A 112 20.86 -0.02 -1.48
N HIS A 113 19.89 -0.58 -2.20
CA HIS A 113 18.80 0.18 -2.80
C HIS A 113 17.52 -0.14 -2.05
N VAL A 114 16.71 0.87 -1.79
CA VAL A 114 15.45 0.74 -1.07
C VAL A 114 14.34 1.42 -1.85
N MET A 115 13.18 0.77 -1.87
CA MET A 115 11.97 1.26 -2.53
C MET A 115 10.82 1.20 -1.54
N ARG A 116 10.10 2.30 -1.38
CA ARG A 116 8.94 2.45 -0.53
C ARG A 116 7.68 2.00 -1.27
N TYR A 117 6.83 1.22 -0.61
CA TYR A 117 5.50 0.91 -1.11
C TYR A 117 4.43 1.75 -0.43
N GLY A 118 3.45 2.22 -1.22
CA GLY A 118 2.38 3.08 -0.75
C GLY A 118 2.81 4.54 -0.54
N ASP A 119 1.90 5.32 0.00
CA ASP A 119 2.10 6.74 0.27
C ASP A 119 2.83 6.98 1.60
N MET A 120 3.39 8.18 1.75
CA MET A 120 4.15 8.56 2.94
C MET A 120 3.34 8.42 4.24
N ASN A 121 2.01 8.61 4.19
CA ASN A 121 1.14 8.61 5.38
C ASN A 121 0.45 7.27 5.62
N GLN A 122 0.67 6.27 4.75
CA GLN A 122 0.08 4.93 4.86
C GLN A 122 -1.45 4.96 4.95
N MET A 123 -2.07 5.80 4.14
CA MET A 123 -3.52 6.07 4.14
C MET A 123 -4.11 6.25 2.74
N GLU A 124 -3.32 6.07 1.69
CA GLU A 124 -3.80 6.13 0.31
C GLU A 124 -4.90 5.08 0.06
N GLU A 125 -6.05 5.55 -0.43
CA GLU A 125 -7.15 4.69 -0.84
C GLU A 125 -6.89 4.07 -2.21
N LYS A 126 -5.83 3.25 -2.29
CA LYS A 126 -5.39 2.54 -3.49
C LYS A 126 -4.93 1.13 -3.14
N ILE A 127 -5.28 0.16 -3.99
CA ILE A 127 -4.73 -1.19 -3.97
C ILE A 127 -3.83 -1.42 -5.18
N THR A 128 -2.71 -2.08 -4.97
CA THR A 128 -1.74 -2.42 -6.01
C THR A 128 -1.58 -3.93 -6.09
N PHE A 129 -1.69 -4.47 -7.29
CA PHE A 129 -1.56 -5.89 -7.61
C PHE A 129 -0.31 -6.12 -8.47
N PHE A 130 0.32 -7.26 -8.26
CA PHE A 130 1.50 -7.71 -9.01
C PHE A 130 1.25 -9.11 -9.58
N GLU A 131 1.70 -9.33 -10.81
CA GLU A 131 1.55 -10.61 -11.51
C GLU A 131 2.19 -11.77 -10.75
N ARG A 132 3.34 -11.56 -10.12
CA ARG A 132 4.11 -12.59 -9.40
C ARG A 132 4.20 -12.29 -7.91
N GLY A 133 4.63 -13.31 -7.15
CA GLY A 133 4.89 -13.16 -5.72
C GLY A 133 6.00 -12.15 -5.41
N SER A 134 6.09 -11.73 -4.15
CA SER A 134 7.13 -10.81 -3.65
C SER A 134 7.18 -9.46 -4.39
N PHE A 135 6.03 -8.97 -4.84
CA PHE A 135 5.88 -7.70 -5.57
C PHE A 135 6.75 -7.63 -6.83
N GLU A 136 6.63 -8.65 -7.69
CA GLU A 136 7.39 -8.80 -8.93
C GLU A 136 6.46 -8.93 -10.15
N GLY A 137 6.98 -8.64 -11.34
CA GLY A 137 6.24 -8.79 -12.60
C GLY A 137 5.43 -7.56 -12.99
N GLU A 138 4.45 -7.74 -13.89
CA GLU A 138 3.55 -6.64 -14.28
C GLU A 138 2.75 -6.12 -13.08
N VAL A 139 2.50 -4.81 -13.08
CA VAL A 139 1.82 -4.10 -11.98
C VAL A 139 0.63 -3.31 -12.50
N PHE A 140 -0.46 -3.32 -11.73
CA PHE A 140 -1.57 -2.38 -11.93
C PHE A 140 -2.12 -1.94 -10.56
N SER A 141 -2.86 -0.84 -10.54
CA SER A 141 -3.43 -0.30 -9.31
C SER A 141 -4.82 0.26 -9.55
N VAL A 142 -5.63 0.28 -8.49
CA VAL A 142 -7.03 0.74 -8.53
C VAL A 142 -7.24 1.72 -7.39
N ASN A 143 -7.74 2.92 -7.71
CA ASN A 143 -8.08 3.95 -6.73
C ASN A 143 -9.52 3.78 -6.23
N SER A 144 -9.84 4.37 -5.07
CA SER A 144 -11.17 4.22 -4.46
C SER A 144 -12.32 4.81 -5.27
N SER A 145 -12.04 5.81 -6.10
CA SER A 145 -13.02 6.46 -6.97
C SER A 145 -13.35 5.66 -8.23
N GLU A 146 -12.67 4.54 -8.48
CA GLU A 146 -12.74 3.80 -9.74
C GLU A 146 -13.21 2.36 -9.50
N ILE A 147 -13.98 1.84 -10.45
CA ILE A 147 -14.25 0.41 -10.56
C ILE A 147 -13.34 -0.11 -11.66
N PHE A 148 -12.46 -1.04 -11.30
CA PHE A 148 -11.64 -1.74 -12.28
C PHE A 148 -12.46 -2.86 -12.91
N ASN A 149 -12.47 -2.93 -14.23
CA ASN A 149 -13.16 -3.98 -14.99
C ASN A 149 -12.40 -4.23 -16.30
N ASP A 150 -11.65 -5.33 -16.34
CA ASP A 150 -10.80 -5.72 -17.46
C ASP A 150 -10.75 -7.26 -17.57
N THR A 151 -10.00 -7.77 -18.53
CA THR A 151 -9.70 -9.19 -18.66
C THR A 151 -8.96 -9.68 -17.41
N GLY A 152 -9.45 -10.76 -16.81
CA GLY A 152 -8.88 -11.33 -15.59
C GLY A 152 -7.41 -11.71 -15.74
N ARG A 153 -6.56 -11.16 -14.86
CA ARG A 153 -5.10 -11.38 -14.84
C ARG A 153 -4.71 -12.20 -13.62
N GLN A 154 -3.69 -13.03 -13.76
CA GLN A 154 -3.10 -13.71 -12.60
C GLN A 154 -2.43 -12.69 -11.70
N VAL A 155 -2.66 -12.80 -10.39
CA VAL A 155 -2.05 -11.96 -9.36
C VAL A 155 -1.33 -12.86 -8.37
N GLY A 156 -0.04 -12.60 -8.21
CA GLY A 156 0.87 -13.31 -7.31
C GLY A 156 1.14 -12.58 -5.99
N SER A 157 0.90 -11.27 -5.92
CA SER A 157 0.99 -10.51 -4.68
C SER A 157 0.23 -9.19 -4.76
N TYR A 158 -0.08 -8.59 -3.60
CA TYR A 158 -0.77 -7.31 -3.52
C TYR A 158 -0.44 -6.56 -2.22
N PHE A 159 -0.65 -5.25 -2.22
CA PHE A 159 -0.73 -4.45 -1.00
C PHE A 159 -1.72 -3.30 -1.13
N PHE A 160 -2.21 -2.80 -0.01
CA PHE A 160 -2.93 -1.53 0.11
C PHE A 160 -2.64 -0.91 1.48
N THR A 161 -2.86 0.39 1.62
CA THR A 161 -2.62 1.13 2.87
C THR A 161 -3.92 1.53 3.56
N GLY A 162 -3.81 1.93 4.83
CA GLY A 162 -4.92 2.41 5.65
C GLY A 162 -5.95 1.34 6.07
N PRO A 163 -6.95 1.72 6.88
CA PRO A 163 -8.05 0.86 7.30
C PRO A 163 -9.08 0.65 6.18
N ASN A 164 -8.60 0.38 4.97
CA ASN A 164 -9.37 0.26 3.76
C ASN A 164 -9.82 -1.19 3.54
N SER A 165 -10.81 -1.39 2.67
CA SER A 165 -11.24 -2.72 2.23
C SER A 165 -11.47 -2.73 0.73
N TRP A 166 -11.22 -3.88 0.09
CA TRP A 166 -11.28 -4.03 -1.37
C TRP A 166 -11.96 -5.34 -1.73
N GLY A 167 -12.99 -5.26 -2.57
CA GLY A 167 -13.61 -6.45 -3.16
C GLY A 167 -12.98 -6.75 -4.53
N HIS A 168 -12.64 -8.01 -4.80
CA HIS A 168 -12.18 -8.42 -6.12
C HIS A 168 -12.85 -9.71 -6.63
N LYS A 169 -12.85 -9.86 -7.96
CA LYS A 169 -13.40 -11.00 -8.70
C LYS A 169 -12.55 -11.28 -9.95
N SER A 170 -12.71 -12.46 -10.54
CA SER A 170 -12.07 -12.80 -11.82
C SER A 170 -12.64 -11.98 -13.00
N SER A 171 -13.90 -11.56 -12.89
CA SER A 171 -14.63 -10.68 -13.81
C SER A 171 -15.85 -10.06 -13.11
N GLU A 172 -16.43 -9.00 -13.68
CA GLU A 172 -17.62 -8.33 -13.12
C GLU A 172 -18.81 -9.29 -12.90
N ASN A 173 -19.03 -10.19 -13.86
CA ASN A 173 -20.14 -11.15 -13.86
C ASN A 173 -19.86 -12.40 -13.01
N ASP A 174 -18.66 -12.54 -12.44
CA ASP A 174 -18.37 -13.67 -11.56
C ASP A 174 -19.20 -13.56 -10.27
N VAL A 175 -19.78 -14.68 -9.87
CA VAL A 175 -20.52 -14.80 -8.61
C VAL A 175 -19.57 -14.96 -7.42
N ASN A 176 -18.37 -15.46 -7.67
CA ASN A 176 -17.35 -15.65 -6.65
C ASN A 176 -16.46 -14.41 -6.58
N GLY A 177 -16.38 -13.82 -5.40
CA GLY A 177 -15.47 -12.74 -5.10
C GLY A 177 -14.92 -12.89 -3.69
N GLU A 178 -13.80 -12.23 -3.45
CA GLU A 178 -13.18 -12.17 -2.14
C GLU A 178 -13.10 -10.72 -1.68
N CYS A 179 -13.21 -10.55 -0.36
CA CYS A 179 -13.03 -9.28 0.30
C CYS A 179 -11.67 -9.26 1.00
N LEU A 180 -10.84 -8.31 0.61
CA LEU A 180 -9.57 -8.01 1.26
C LEU A 180 -9.82 -6.90 2.28
N ASN A 181 -9.89 -7.27 3.55
CA ASN A 181 -9.98 -6.32 4.66
C ASN A 181 -8.60 -5.97 5.18
N ALA A 182 -8.43 -4.75 5.67
CA ALA A 182 -7.26 -4.38 6.44
C ALA A 182 -7.08 -5.31 7.66
N THR A 183 -5.83 -5.54 8.08
CA THR A 183 -5.56 -6.29 9.31
C THR A 183 -6.11 -5.57 10.53
N GLU A 184 -6.44 -6.31 11.58
CA GLU A 184 -6.98 -5.75 12.83
C GLU A 184 -6.05 -4.66 13.42
N GLU A 185 -4.74 -4.86 13.31
CA GLU A 185 -3.73 -3.91 13.76
C GLU A 185 -3.81 -2.57 13.00
N VAL A 186 -4.00 -2.62 11.67
CA VAL A 186 -4.18 -1.42 10.83
C VAL A 186 -5.51 -0.73 11.15
N ILE A 187 -6.58 -1.48 11.39
CA ILE A 187 -7.89 -0.93 11.79
C ILE A 187 -7.78 -0.20 13.14
N GLN A 188 -7.11 -0.81 14.12
CA GLN A 188 -6.95 -0.23 15.46
C GLN A 188 -6.11 1.06 15.45
N ARG A 189 -5.00 1.06 14.70
CA ARG A 189 -4.14 2.24 14.53
C ARG A 189 -4.78 3.31 13.64
N GLY A 190 -5.62 2.89 12.70
CA GLY A 190 -6.22 3.74 11.68
C GLY A 190 -5.23 4.17 10.59
N TRP A 191 -4.11 3.47 10.45
CA TRP A 191 -3.08 3.65 9.40
C TRP A 191 -2.20 2.39 9.34
N GLY A 192 -1.48 2.22 8.23
CA GLY A 192 -0.56 1.10 8.01
C GLY A 192 -0.77 0.47 6.65
N PHE A 193 -0.43 -0.81 6.51
CA PHE A 193 -0.53 -1.54 5.25
C PHE A 193 -1.00 -2.97 5.47
N THR A 194 -1.74 -3.49 4.51
CA THR A 194 -2.14 -4.89 4.43
C THR A 194 -1.64 -5.44 3.11
N TYR A 195 -1.06 -6.64 3.13
CA TYR A 195 -0.39 -7.20 1.97
C TYR A 195 -0.36 -8.73 2.00
N SER A 196 -0.16 -9.31 0.81
CA SER A 196 0.18 -10.72 0.65
C SER A 196 1.31 -10.83 -0.36
N LEU A 197 2.39 -11.54 0.01
CA LEU A 197 3.54 -11.79 -0.87
C LEU A 197 3.34 -13.02 -1.76
N ALA A 198 2.33 -13.83 -1.49
CA ALA A 198 2.03 -15.07 -2.20
C ALA A 198 0.50 -15.21 -2.29
N ALA A 199 -0.08 -14.39 -3.15
CA ALA A 199 -1.43 -14.59 -3.65
C ALA A 199 -1.41 -15.59 -4.82
N ASP A 200 -2.51 -16.28 -5.03
CA ASP A 200 -2.74 -17.10 -6.22
C ASP A 200 -4.20 -16.91 -6.64
N VAL A 201 -4.48 -15.73 -7.18
CA VAL A 201 -5.85 -15.31 -7.51
C VAL A 201 -5.90 -14.68 -8.91
N GLN A 202 -7.03 -14.84 -9.58
CA GLN A 202 -7.31 -14.13 -10.83
C GLN A 202 -8.14 -12.87 -10.55
N VAL A 203 -7.68 -11.71 -11.01
CA VAL A 203 -8.32 -10.42 -10.80
C VAL A 203 -8.64 -9.77 -12.14
N GLY A 204 -9.93 -9.61 -12.43
CA GLY A 204 -10.44 -8.84 -13.57
C GLY A 204 -11.44 -7.77 -13.17
N TRP A 205 -11.92 -7.79 -11.94
CA TRP A 205 -12.79 -6.75 -11.40
C TRP A 205 -12.40 -6.41 -9.97
N VAL A 206 -12.34 -5.11 -9.64
CA VAL A 206 -11.99 -4.61 -8.31
C VAL A 206 -12.83 -3.39 -7.99
N ARG A 207 -13.29 -3.28 -6.74
CA ARG A 207 -13.89 -2.05 -6.21
C ARG A 207 -13.41 -1.77 -4.78
N TYR A 208 -13.50 -0.51 -4.41
CA TYR A 208 -13.33 -0.07 -3.04
C TYR A 208 -14.55 -0.43 -2.17
N GLY A 209 -14.28 -0.89 -0.95
CA GLY A 209 -15.29 -1.29 0.00
C GLY A 209 -15.84 -2.70 -0.25
N CYS A 210 -15.93 -3.47 0.84
CA CYS A 210 -16.58 -4.78 0.83
C CYS A 210 -18.08 -4.74 1.21
N ASN A 211 -18.68 -3.56 1.23
CA ASN A 211 -20.03 -3.34 1.76
C ASN A 211 -21.12 -4.20 1.10
N ASP A 212 -20.86 -4.71 -0.11
CA ASP A 212 -21.79 -5.56 -0.85
C ASP A 212 -21.07 -6.76 -1.49
N CYS A 213 -20.19 -7.47 -0.77
CA CYS A 213 -19.97 -8.87 -1.18
C CYS A 213 -21.32 -9.55 -0.98
N GLU A 214 -22.15 -9.44 -2.03
CA GLU A 214 -23.55 -9.85 -2.08
C GLU A 214 -23.59 -11.23 -1.42
N PRO A 215 -24.42 -11.41 -0.37
CA PRO A 215 -24.40 -12.63 0.42
C PRO A 215 -24.48 -13.79 -0.56
N THR A 216 -23.46 -14.64 -0.59
CA THR A 216 -23.30 -15.71 -1.59
C THR A 216 -24.65 -16.30 -1.85
N THR A 217 -25.23 -16.01 -3.03
CA THR A 217 -26.60 -16.41 -3.34
C THR A 217 -26.58 -17.93 -3.28
N THR A 218 -27.02 -18.47 -2.15
CA THR A 218 -26.94 -19.89 -1.88
C THR A 218 -27.97 -20.46 -2.80
N THR A 219 -27.53 -20.88 -3.98
CA THR A 219 -28.37 -21.52 -4.96
C THR A 219 -28.72 -22.84 -4.30
N THR A 220 -29.85 -22.84 -3.60
CA THR A 220 -30.36 -24.01 -2.92
C THR A 220 -30.74 -24.93 -4.05
N THR A 221 -29.81 -25.80 -4.44
CA THR A 221 -30.08 -26.84 -5.42
C THR A 221 -31.08 -27.74 -4.73
N THR A 222 -32.37 -27.51 -4.99
CA THR A 222 -33.42 -28.41 -4.56
C THR A 222 -33.14 -29.74 -5.24
N THR A 223 -32.43 -30.62 -4.54
CA THR A 223 -32.35 -32.02 -4.95
C THR A 223 -33.79 -32.51 -5.01
N PRO A 224 -34.29 -32.94 -6.18
CA PRO A 224 -35.65 -33.45 -6.27
C PRO A 224 -35.75 -34.63 -5.30
N THR A 225 -36.43 -34.43 -4.19
CA THR A 225 -36.70 -35.49 -3.23
C THR A 225 -37.59 -36.49 -3.97
N THR A 226 -37.00 -37.60 -4.39
CA THR A 226 -37.73 -38.68 -5.02
C THR A 226 -38.51 -39.38 -3.92
N THR A 227 -39.75 -38.96 -3.70
CA THR A 227 -40.67 -39.66 -2.80
C THR A 227 -40.96 -41.03 -3.40
N ASN A 228 -40.31 -42.07 -2.88
CA ASN A 228 -40.68 -43.45 -3.16
C ASN A 228 -42.05 -43.71 -2.52
N ILE A 229 -43.11 -43.54 -3.32
CA ILE A 229 -44.45 -43.98 -2.94
C ILE A 229 -44.43 -45.51 -2.93
N ARG A 230 -44.44 -46.10 -1.74
CA ARG A 230 -44.66 -47.54 -1.57
C ARG A 230 -46.12 -47.84 -1.90
N THR A 231 -46.38 -48.29 -3.12
CA THR A 231 -47.69 -48.75 -3.57
C THR A 231 -48.06 -50.04 -2.83
N THR A 232 -48.93 -49.94 -1.82
CA THR A 232 -49.61 -51.12 -1.26
C THR A 232 -50.65 -51.58 -2.28
N ILE A 233 -50.41 -52.72 -2.91
CA ILE A 233 -51.34 -53.36 -3.84
C ILE A 233 -52.57 -53.78 -3.03
N THR A 234 -53.65 -53.03 -3.18
CA THR A 234 -54.98 -53.44 -2.71
C THR A 234 -55.80 -53.70 -3.95
N THR A 235 -56.24 -54.95 -4.14
CA THR A 235 -57.04 -55.41 -5.28
C THR A 235 -58.31 -54.58 -5.43
N PRO A 236 -58.49 -53.81 -6.52
CA PRO A 236 -59.72 -53.06 -6.74
C PRO A 236 -60.75 -53.90 -7.50
N THR A 237 -61.97 -53.91 -7.00
CA THR A 237 -63.16 -54.39 -7.72
C THR A 237 -63.44 -53.48 -8.91
N ARG A 238 -63.50 -54.09 -10.10
CA ARG A 238 -63.71 -53.47 -11.41
C ARG A 238 -65.08 -52.78 -11.49
N THR A 239 -65.08 -51.45 -11.54
CA THR A 239 -66.21 -50.66 -12.02
C THR A 239 -65.76 -49.91 -13.27
N THR A 240 -66.43 -50.16 -14.39
CA THR A 240 -66.14 -49.58 -15.70
C THR A 240 -66.81 -48.21 -15.85
N THR A 241 -66.00 -47.17 -16.08
CA THR A 241 -66.43 -45.82 -16.46
C THR A 241 -65.66 -45.41 -17.73
N PRO A 242 -66.28 -44.73 -18.71
CA PRO A 242 -65.66 -44.49 -20.01
C PRO A 242 -64.52 -43.47 -19.96
N THR A 243 -63.41 -43.81 -20.61
CA THR A 243 -62.21 -42.98 -20.74
C THR A 243 -62.39 -41.93 -21.83
N THR A 244 -62.18 -40.66 -21.49
CA THR A 244 -61.99 -39.56 -22.45
C THR A 244 -60.48 -39.35 -22.65
N THR A 245 -60.01 -39.60 -23.87
CA THR A 245 -58.60 -39.41 -24.26
C THR A 245 -58.34 -37.92 -24.52
N THR A 246 -57.55 -37.27 -23.67
CA THR A 246 -56.97 -35.94 -23.94
C THR A 246 -55.49 -36.09 -24.27
N THR A 247 -55.13 -35.72 -25.50
CA THR A 247 -53.78 -35.70 -26.04
C THR A 247 -52.89 -34.68 -25.29
N PRO A 248 -51.71 -35.06 -24.78
CA PRO A 248 -50.80 -34.11 -24.15
C PRO A 248 -50.22 -33.16 -25.20
N THR A 249 -50.43 -31.86 -25.00
CA THR A 249 -49.83 -30.80 -25.81
C THR A 249 -48.44 -30.48 -25.26
N THR A 250 -47.41 -30.75 -26.06
CA THR A 250 -46.03 -30.37 -25.80
C THR A 250 -45.92 -28.83 -25.73
N PRO A 251 -45.33 -28.24 -24.67
CA PRO A 251 -45.05 -26.82 -24.65
C PRO A 251 -43.92 -26.52 -25.66
N THR A 252 -44.28 -25.88 -26.76
CA THR A 252 -43.32 -25.37 -27.74
C THR A 252 -42.70 -24.09 -27.19
N THR A 253 -41.43 -24.13 -26.80
CA THR A 253 -40.66 -22.95 -26.42
C THR A 253 -40.32 -22.17 -27.69
N THR A 254 -41.03 -21.06 -27.93
CA THR A 254 -40.70 -20.12 -29.00
C THR A 254 -39.52 -19.25 -28.55
N THR A 255 -38.31 -19.57 -29.01
CA THR A 255 -37.17 -18.66 -28.91
C THR A 255 -37.25 -17.62 -30.01
N THR A 256 -37.64 -16.39 -29.65
CA THR A 256 -37.53 -15.22 -30.53
C THR A 256 -36.04 -14.89 -30.70
N PRO A 257 -35.48 -14.89 -31.93
CA PRO A 257 -34.13 -14.42 -32.14
C PRO A 257 -34.09 -12.92 -31.86
N THR A 258 -33.38 -12.55 -30.79
CA THR A 258 -33.08 -11.14 -30.51
C THR A 258 -31.87 -10.76 -31.36
N THR A 259 -32.12 -10.04 -32.45
CA THR A 259 -31.06 -9.47 -33.28
C THR A 259 -30.48 -8.25 -32.57
N THR A 260 -29.36 -8.44 -31.89
CA THR A 260 -28.57 -7.33 -31.33
C THR A 260 -27.85 -6.62 -32.48
N ASN A 261 -28.35 -5.44 -32.88
CA ASN A 261 -27.62 -4.54 -33.76
C ASN A 261 -26.46 -3.92 -32.98
N ILE A 262 -25.26 -4.48 -33.14
CA ILE A 262 -24.03 -3.87 -32.64
C ILE A 262 -23.71 -2.69 -33.55
N ARG A 263 -23.94 -1.47 -33.06
CA ARG A 263 -23.47 -0.24 -33.71
C ARG A 263 -21.99 -0.05 -33.38
N THR A 264 -21.13 -0.42 -34.31
CA THR A 264 -19.70 -0.11 -34.24
C THR A 264 -19.51 1.39 -34.45
N THR A 265 -19.19 2.11 -33.38
CA THR A 265 -18.78 3.52 -33.46
C THR A 265 -17.27 3.55 -33.62
N THR A 266 -16.79 3.81 -34.85
CA THR A 266 -15.36 4.00 -35.12
C THR A 266 -14.96 5.39 -34.64
N THR A 267 -14.25 5.46 -33.52
CA THR A 267 -13.66 6.70 -33.02
C THR A 267 -12.33 6.93 -33.74
N THR A 268 -12.30 7.88 -34.67
CA THR A 268 -11.06 8.33 -35.32
C THR A 268 -10.31 9.25 -34.37
N THR A 269 -9.25 8.75 -33.74
CA THR A 269 -8.34 9.56 -32.92
C THR A 269 -7.35 10.28 -33.83
N THR A 270 -7.52 11.59 -34.00
CA THR A 270 -6.58 12.43 -34.73
C THR A 270 -5.42 12.79 -33.80
N THR A 271 -4.26 12.16 -33.99
CA THR A 271 -3.04 12.50 -33.25
C THR A 271 -2.43 13.77 -33.83
N THR A 272 -2.61 14.90 -33.14
CA THR A 272 -1.90 16.15 -33.46
C THR A 272 -0.51 16.10 -32.84
N THR A 273 0.51 15.90 -33.67
CA THR A 273 1.92 16.02 -33.26
C THR A 273 2.25 17.48 -33.02
N VAL A 274 2.46 17.86 -31.75
CA VAL A 274 3.04 19.16 -31.37
C VAL A 274 4.53 19.14 -31.74
N PRO A 275 5.06 20.16 -32.43
CA PRO A 275 6.47 20.21 -32.80
C PRO A 275 7.34 20.38 -31.55
N THR A 276 8.14 19.36 -31.25
CA THR A 276 9.16 19.40 -30.20
C THR A 276 10.28 20.34 -30.62
N THR A 277 10.43 21.45 -29.89
CA THR A 277 11.54 22.39 -30.11
C THR A 277 12.78 21.83 -29.43
N HIS A 278 13.79 21.47 -30.22
CA HIS A 278 15.06 20.94 -29.74
C HIS A 278 15.91 22.11 -29.20
N ILE A 279 16.04 22.22 -27.88
CA ILE A 279 16.89 23.22 -27.24
C ILE A 279 18.28 22.59 -27.04
N THR A 280 19.26 23.07 -27.81
CA THR A 280 20.67 22.68 -27.66
C THR A 280 21.21 23.28 -26.34
N PRO A 281 21.77 22.49 -25.42
CA PRO A 281 22.38 23.03 -24.22
C PRO A 281 23.69 23.76 -24.55
N SER A 282 23.74 25.05 -24.21
CA SER A 282 24.97 25.86 -24.28
C SER A 282 25.91 25.47 -23.15
N THR A 283 27.09 24.98 -23.51
CA THR A 283 28.20 24.72 -22.59
C THR A 283 28.74 26.05 -22.06
N VAL A 284 28.54 26.33 -20.77
CA VAL A 284 29.17 27.47 -20.08
C VAL A 284 30.56 27.04 -19.63
N THR A 285 31.58 27.54 -20.33
CA THR A 285 32.98 27.37 -19.95
C THR A 285 33.28 28.32 -18.79
N MET A 286 33.47 27.78 -17.58
CA MET A 286 34.00 28.59 -16.47
C MET A 286 35.49 28.82 -16.67
N GLN A 287 35.84 30.08 -16.88
CA GLN A 287 37.21 30.58 -17.01
C GLN A 287 37.82 30.64 -15.61
N ASN A 288 38.78 29.76 -15.33
CA ASN A 288 39.48 29.68 -14.05
C ASN A 288 40.52 30.81 -13.98
N GLU A 289 40.24 31.83 -13.17
CA GLU A 289 41.13 32.96 -12.93
C GLU A 289 42.32 32.50 -12.09
N THR A 290 43.50 32.44 -12.70
CA THR A 290 44.74 31.99 -12.06
C THR A 290 45.48 33.20 -11.49
N THR A 291 45.58 33.27 -10.17
CA THR A 291 46.38 34.30 -9.46
C THR A 291 47.88 33.97 -9.56
N PRO A 292 48.77 34.92 -9.93
CA PRO A 292 50.20 34.66 -9.99
C PRO A 292 50.86 34.88 -8.62
N SER A 293 51.50 33.85 -8.06
CA SER A 293 52.45 34.03 -6.95
C SER A 293 53.88 34.08 -7.48
N HIS A 294 54.58 35.18 -7.18
CA HIS A 294 55.97 35.41 -7.51
C HIS A 294 56.94 34.64 -6.59
N SER A 295 57.92 33.97 -7.23
CA SER A 295 59.37 33.91 -6.96
C SER A 295 59.89 33.61 -5.54
N THR A 296 60.75 32.58 -5.42
CA THR A 296 62.22 32.76 -5.32
C THR A 296 62.92 31.42 -5.60
N ALA A 297 63.91 31.46 -6.50
CA ALA A 297 64.76 30.34 -6.87
C ALA A 297 65.86 30.07 -5.83
N MET A 298 66.15 28.81 -5.55
CA MET A 298 67.48 28.38 -5.12
C MET A 298 67.79 27.02 -5.73
N THR A 299 68.92 26.96 -6.43
CA THR A 299 69.41 25.82 -7.23
C THR A 299 70.40 24.99 -6.40
N ILE A 300 70.63 23.72 -6.85
CA ILE A 300 71.76 22.77 -6.60
C ILE A 300 71.35 21.53 -5.73
N PRO A 301 71.84 20.29 -5.96
CA PRO A 301 71.87 19.39 -7.13
C PRO A 301 71.17 18.02 -6.81
N PRO A 302 71.20 16.96 -7.66
CA PRO A 302 70.31 15.80 -7.48
C PRO A 302 70.90 14.72 -6.56
N THR A 303 70.07 14.09 -5.75
CA THR A 303 70.36 12.77 -5.18
C THR A 303 69.08 11.94 -5.20
N SER A 304 69.18 10.82 -5.91
CA SER A 304 68.22 9.73 -6.00
C SER A 304 67.87 9.14 -4.63
N THR A 305 66.59 8.82 -4.38
CA THR A 305 66.15 7.49 -3.92
C THR A 305 64.63 7.40 -3.81
N LEU A 306 64.15 6.18 -4.02
CA LEU A 306 62.75 5.77 -4.18
C LEU A 306 61.90 5.85 -2.90
N SER A 307 60.59 5.89 -3.16
CA SER A 307 59.48 5.38 -2.35
C SER A 307 59.05 6.21 -1.13
N SER A 308 57.97 6.99 -1.32
CA SER A 308 57.06 7.33 -0.22
C SER A 308 55.61 7.10 -0.65
N THR A 309 54.94 6.30 0.17
CA THR A 309 53.52 5.92 0.06
C THR A 309 52.65 7.13 0.37
N THR A 310 51.83 7.54 -0.60
CA THR A 310 50.82 8.59 -0.39
C THR A 310 49.64 8.00 0.38
N VAL A 311 49.52 8.33 1.67
CA VAL A 311 48.27 8.19 2.42
C VAL A 311 47.37 9.35 2.01
N ARG A 312 46.32 9.02 1.27
CA ARG A 312 45.30 9.98 0.84
C ARG A 312 44.17 9.96 1.86
N THR A 313 44.19 10.89 2.80
CA THR A 313 43.02 11.20 3.64
C THR A 313 42.00 11.91 2.75
N SER A 314 40.93 11.23 2.36
CA SER A 314 39.81 11.84 1.63
C SER A 314 38.76 12.29 2.64
N THR A 315 38.74 13.58 2.95
CA THR A 315 37.63 14.21 3.67
C THR A 315 36.48 14.39 2.68
N LEU A 316 35.44 13.55 2.80
CA LEU A 316 34.20 13.71 2.03
C LEU A 316 33.40 14.86 2.66
N VAL A 317 33.44 16.03 2.04
CA VAL A 317 32.47 17.10 2.32
C VAL A 317 31.22 16.77 1.51
N GLN A 318 30.21 16.26 2.21
CA GLN A 318 28.89 15.98 1.65
C GLN A 318 28.16 17.32 1.49
N ASN A 319 28.07 17.80 0.26
CA ASN A 319 27.35 19.02 -0.07
C ASN A 319 25.88 18.68 -0.27
N THR A 320 25.10 18.73 0.81
CA THR A 320 23.66 18.47 0.80
C THR A 320 22.93 19.72 0.33
N THR A 321 22.69 19.84 -0.98
CA THR A 321 21.71 20.81 -1.52
C THR A 321 20.48 20.04 -1.97
N THR A 322 19.62 19.68 -1.02
CA THR A 322 18.29 19.17 -1.31
C THR A 322 17.34 20.36 -1.31
N ALA A 323 16.87 20.75 -2.49
CA ALA A 323 15.69 21.61 -2.58
C ALA A 323 14.50 20.78 -2.08
N ALA A 324 13.97 21.16 -0.92
CA ALA A 324 12.78 20.54 -0.36
C ALA A 324 11.60 20.72 -1.34
N PRO A 325 10.85 19.66 -1.69
CA PRO A 325 9.58 19.84 -2.36
C PRO A 325 8.63 20.56 -1.39
N THR A 326 7.97 21.61 -1.88
CA THR A 326 6.93 22.33 -1.14
C THR A 326 5.69 21.42 -1.05
N GLU A 327 5.66 20.53 -0.07
CA GLU A 327 4.48 19.72 0.23
C GLU A 327 3.48 20.54 1.04
N THR A 328 2.22 20.49 0.58
CA THR A 328 1.09 21.12 1.27
C THR A 328 0.72 20.21 2.43
N THR A 329 1.02 20.63 3.66
CA THR A 329 0.66 19.90 4.88
C THR A 329 -0.83 19.61 4.92
N ALA A 330 -1.23 18.37 4.63
CA ALA A 330 -2.61 17.94 4.77
C ALA A 330 -2.93 17.84 6.27
N SER A 331 -3.95 18.57 6.71
CA SER A 331 -4.51 18.45 8.05
C SER A 331 -5.22 17.10 8.16
N CYS A 332 -4.64 16.16 8.91
CA CYS A 332 -5.25 14.87 9.26
C CYS A 332 -6.48 15.09 10.16
N SER A 333 -7.63 15.40 9.56
CA SER A 333 -8.91 15.46 10.26
C SER A 333 -9.61 14.11 10.18
N PHE A 334 -9.06 13.10 10.86
CA PHE A 334 -9.75 11.83 11.03
C PHE A 334 -10.84 12.00 12.09
N THR A 335 -12.04 12.36 11.63
CA THR A 335 -13.22 12.37 12.49
C THR A 335 -13.64 10.92 12.71
N ARG A 336 -13.18 10.28 13.78
CA ARG A 336 -13.83 9.05 14.25
C ARG A 336 -15.32 9.39 14.44
N ARG A 337 -16.20 8.79 13.63
CA ARG A 337 -17.58 8.54 14.05
C ARG A 337 -17.50 7.53 15.19
N LEU A 338 -17.13 8.03 16.36
CA LEU A 338 -17.50 7.40 17.60
C LEU A 338 -19.03 7.48 17.61
N ASP A 339 -19.70 6.36 17.34
CA ASP A 339 -21.08 6.13 17.77
C ASP A 339 -21.09 6.08 19.31
N ILE A 340 -20.72 7.20 19.94
CA ILE A 340 -21.10 7.51 21.31
C ILE A 340 -22.59 7.77 21.21
N ALA A 341 -23.36 6.70 21.34
CA ALA A 341 -24.75 6.80 21.78
C ALA A 341 -24.78 7.81 22.94
N PRO A 342 -25.72 8.77 22.95
CA PRO A 342 -25.62 9.96 23.78
C PRO A 342 -25.78 9.63 25.26
N LEU A 343 -24.69 9.21 25.90
CA LEU A 343 -24.55 9.08 27.35
C LEU A 343 -24.68 10.45 28.04
N PHE A 344 -24.62 11.55 27.27
CA PHE A 344 -24.89 12.91 27.72
C PHE A 344 -26.37 13.16 28.10
N ILE A 345 -27.33 12.37 27.62
CA ILE A 345 -28.73 12.51 28.04
C ILE A 345 -28.95 11.88 29.44
N LEU A 346 -28.15 10.88 29.82
CA LEU A 346 -28.30 10.25 31.14
C LEU A 346 -27.76 11.13 32.28
N LEU A 347 -26.70 11.91 32.04
CA LEU A 347 -26.10 12.79 33.07
C LEU A 347 -26.88 14.09 33.30
N LEU A 348 -27.61 14.59 32.31
CA LEU A 348 -28.51 15.75 32.49
C LEU A 348 -29.83 15.39 33.21
N GLY A 349 -30.16 14.10 33.33
CA GLY A 349 -31.33 13.62 34.07
C GLY A 349 -31.16 13.53 35.59
N ILE A 350 -29.92 13.59 36.11
CA ILE A 350 -29.63 13.43 37.55
C ILE A 350 -29.51 14.80 38.26
N ILE A 351 -29.39 15.90 37.51
CA ILE A 351 -29.40 17.27 38.05
C ILE A 351 -30.82 17.86 37.91
N ARG A 352 -31.79 17.24 38.58
CA ARG A 352 -33.05 17.90 38.96
C ARG A 352 -33.30 17.64 40.43
N PHE A 353 -32.73 18.49 41.27
CA PHE A 353 -33.23 18.82 42.60
C PHE A 353 -32.98 20.29 42.88
#